data_AF-A0A9D9NBT4-F1
#
_entry.id   AF-A0A9D9NBT4-F1
#
_cell.length_a   1.000
_cell.length_b   1.000
_cell.length_c   1.000
_cell.angle_alpha   90.00
_cell.angle_beta   90.00
_cell.angle_gamma   90.00
#
_symmetry.space_group_name_H-M   'P 1'
#
loop_
_entity.id
_entity.type
_entity.pdbx_description
1 polymer ?
#
loop_
_entity_poly.entity_id
_entity_poly.type
_entity_poly.pdbx_seq_one_letter_code
_entity_poly.pdbx_strand_id
1 'polypeptide(L)'
;MMLRRIRIIILCAAAAVSAACSKQSLENAWSTQEDRIDSFIQSLSTEGDPDDPEALYVHDVIYNGGANRVILRDGSGEGLRKGGTVSFYYTGYVFQGSLSAENIFATNDSQTAGENGWDITDASYEIKTLTLGNNDGLVPGLHAGLEGVKAGEICYILFSGQYGFGKKPVGTIPGNSALLYYIRVESVSN
;
A
#
# COMPACT_ATOMS: atom_id res chain seq x y z
N MET A 1 68.65 8.62 27.65
CA MET A 1 68.00 8.87 26.34
C MET A 1 66.66 8.13 26.35
N MET A 2 65.57 8.85 26.59
CA MET A 2 64.18 8.35 26.52
C MET A 2 63.80 8.08 25.06
N LEU A 3 62.94 7.09 24.84
CA LEU A 3 61.82 7.00 23.87
C LEU A 3 61.58 5.49 23.59
N ARG A 4 60.37 4.94 23.45
CA ARG A 4 58.98 5.34 23.78
C ARG A 4 58.22 4.01 23.59
N ARG A 5 57.50 3.51 24.60
CA ARG A 5 56.68 2.29 24.45
C ARG A 5 55.50 2.61 23.54
N ILE A 6 55.47 2.04 22.33
CA ILE A 6 54.33 2.14 21.42
C ILE A 6 53.26 1.16 21.92
N ARG A 7 52.20 1.68 22.53
CA ARG A 7 50.95 0.94 22.74
C ARG A 7 50.08 1.19 21.50
N ILE A 8 50.00 0.20 20.61
CA ILE A 8 48.97 0.17 19.57
C ILE A 8 47.66 -0.17 20.27
N ILE A 9 46.85 0.84 20.55
CA ILE A 9 45.44 0.64 20.89
C ILE A 9 44.74 0.39 19.56
N ILE A 10 44.43 -0.88 19.26
CA ILE A 10 43.52 -1.24 18.18
C ILE A 10 42.12 -0.84 18.64
N LEU A 11 41.70 0.37 18.26
CA LEU A 11 40.32 0.83 18.39
C LEU A 11 39.68 0.75 17.01
N CYS A 12 39.32 -0.45 16.55
CA CYS A 12 38.54 -0.64 15.33
C CYS A 12 37.55 -1.78 15.55
N ALA A 13 36.25 -1.45 15.49
CA ALA A 13 35.10 -2.28 15.09
C ALA A 13 33.80 -2.07 15.92
N ALA A 14 33.52 -0.88 16.44
CA ALA A 14 32.20 -0.62 17.07
C ALA A 14 31.13 -0.06 16.11
N ALA A 15 31.51 0.41 14.91
CA ALA A 15 30.57 1.08 13.99
C ALA A 15 29.79 0.14 13.04
N ALA A 16 30.25 -1.09 12.83
CA ALA A 16 29.58 -2.03 11.91
C ALA A 16 28.38 -2.75 12.55
N VAL A 17 28.32 -2.84 13.88
CA VAL A 17 27.27 -3.60 14.60
C VAL A 17 25.94 -2.82 14.64
N SER A 18 25.98 -1.49 14.77
CA SER A 18 24.76 -0.67 14.88
C SER A 18 23.94 -0.60 13.58
N ALA A 19 24.60 -0.58 12.43
CA ALA A 19 23.93 -0.58 11.13
C ALA A 19 23.28 -1.93 10.82
N ALA A 20 23.89 -3.04 11.23
CA ALA A 20 23.30 -4.37 11.09
C ALA A 20 22.06 -4.56 11.97
N CYS A 21 22.10 -4.11 13.23
CA CYS A 21 20.94 -4.17 14.12
C CYS A 21 19.74 -3.36 13.60
N SER A 22 19.98 -2.15 13.05
CA SER A 22 18.89 -1.32 12.52
C SER A 22 18.26 -1.89 11.24
N LYS A 23 19.04 -2.54 10.38
CA LYS A 23 18.52 -3.25 9.20
C LYS A 23 17.66 -4.44 9.62
N GLN A 24 18.14 -5.26 10.55
CA GLN A 24 17.39 -6.40 11.07
C GLN A 24 16.06 -5.97 11.73
N SER A 25 16.08 -4.89 12.50
CA SER A 25 14.84 -4.36 13.11
C SER A 25 13.82 -3.89 12.07
N LEU A 26 14.28 -3.31 10.95
CA LEU A 26 13.40 -2.86 9.87
C LEU A 26 12.80 -4.05 9.10
N GLU A 27 13.60 -5.06 8.78
CA GLU A 27 13.13 -6.30 8.13
C GLU A 27 12.11 -7.03 9.01
N ASN A 28 12.36 -7.12 10.32
CA ASN A 28 11.40 -7.67 11.28
C ASN A 28 10.09 -6.86 11.29
N ALA A 29 10.18 -5.52 11.23
CA ALA A 29 9.00 -4.66 11.21
C ALA A 29 8.15 -4.89 9.94
N TRP A 30 8.79 -5.05 8.78
CA TRP A 30 8.09 -5.41 7.54
C TRP A 30 7.48 -6.81 7.63
N SER A 31 8.19 -7.81 8.16
CA SER A 31 7.62 -9.14 8.39
C SER A 31 6.35 -9.08 9.23
N THR A 32 6.35 -8.33 10.34
CA THR A 32 5.14 -8.14 11.16
C THR A 32 4.03 -7.38 10.43
N GLN A 33 4.36 -6.48 9.50
CA GLN A 33 3.37 -5.84 8.63
C GLN A 33 2.73 -6.85 7.67
N GLU A 34 3.53 -7.70 7.02
CA GLU A 34 3.03 -8.76 6.14
C GLU A 34 2.17 -9.77 6.91
N ASP A 35 2.59 -10.22 8.11
CA ASP A 35 1.78 -11.12 8.95
C ASP A 35 0.39 -10.52 9.27
N ARG A 36 0.33 -9.20 9.50
CA ARG A 36 -0.94 -8.48 9.74
C ARG A 36 -1.78 -8.36 8.47
N ILE A 37 -1.14 -8.15 7.31
CA ILE A 37 -1.82 -8.12 6.02
C ILE A 37 -2.45 -9.49 5.74
N ASP A 38 -1.68 -10.57 5.90
CA ASP A 38 -2.16 -11.94 5.71
C ASP A 38 -3.33 -12.26 6.65
N SER A 39 -3.19 -11.90 7.93
CA SER A 39 -4.25 -12.10 8.93
C SER A 39 -5.52 -11.34 8.56
N PHE A 40 -5.39 -10.12 8.04
CA PHE A 40 -6.53 -9.33 7.60
C PHE A 40 -7.20 -9.94 6.36
N ILE A 41 -6.43 -10.34 5.34
CA ILE A 41 -6.97 -11.00 4.14
C ILE A 41 -7.73 -12.27 4.52
N GLN A 42 -7.17 -13.09 5.42
CA GLN A 42 -7.80 -14.30 5.93
C GLN A 42 -9.07 -14.04 6.76
N SER A 43 -9.22 -12.84 7.30
CA SER A 43 -10.42 -12.44 8.06
C SER A 43 -11.57 -11.95 7.19
N LEU A 44 -11.33 -11.65 5.91
CA LEU A 44 -12.35 -11.19 4.99
C LEU A 44 -13.32 -12.32 4.64
N SER A 45 -14.59 -11.99 4.41
CA SER A 45 -15.57 -12.97 3.95
C SER A 45 -15.15 -13.54 2.60
N THR A 46 -15.29 -14.86 2.42
CA THR A 46 -15.07 -15.56 1.14
C THR A 46 -16.39 -16.01 0.51
N GLU A 47 -17.51 -15.74 1.18
CA GLU A 47 -18.85 -16.07 0.73
C GLU A 47 -19.68 -14.79 0.70
N GLY A 48 -20.51 -14.66 -0.34
CA GLY A 48 -21.46 -13.56 -0.45
C GLY A 48 -22.55 -13.67 0.61
N ASP A 49 -23.05 -12.52 1.05
CA ASP A 49 -24.18 -12.46 1.97
C ASP A 49 -25.49 -12.66 1.19
N PRO A 50 -26.28 -13.72 1.44
CA PRO A 50 -27.54 -13.93 0.75
C PRO A 50 -28.59 -12.86 1.06
N ASP A 51 -28.46 -12.16 2.20
CA ASP A 51 -29.37 -11.10 2.64
C ASP A 51 -28.91 -9.71 2.17
N ASP A 52 -27.66 -9.57 1.74
CA ASP A 52 -27.08 -8.34 1.16
C ASP A 52 -26.30 -8.64 -0.14
N PRO A 53 -26.94 -8.59 -1.32
CA PRO A 53 -26.29 -8.90 -2.58
C PRO A 53 -25.21 -7.89 -2.99
N GLU A 54 -25.13 -6.72 -2.33
CA GLU A 54 -24.06 -5.74 -2.57
C GLU A 54 -22.86 -5.96 -1.64
N ALA A 55 -22.99 -6.82 -0.64
CA ALA A 55 -21.91 -7.16 0.28
C ALA A 55 -20.70 -7.71 -0.50
N LEU A 56 -19.55 -7.06 -0.27
CA LEU A 56 -18.30 -7.44 -0.88
C LEU A 56 -17.67 -8.62 -0.13
N TYR A 57 -17.18 -9.61 -0.89
CA TYR A 57 -16.47 -10.77 -0.39
C TYR A 57 -15.30 -11.09 -1.34
N VAL A 58 -14.33 -11.87 -0.88
CA VAL A 58 -13.14 -12.20 -1.65
C VAL A 58 -13.51 -13.16 -2.79
N HIS A 59 -13.35 -12.70 -4.03
CA HIS A 59 -13.42 -13.53 -5.23
C HIS A 59 -12.07 -14.17 -5.55
N ASP A 60 -10.97 -13.42 -5.42
CA ASP A 60 -9.62 -13.90 -5.69
C ASP A 60 -8.56 -13.01 -5.00
N VAL A 61 -7.33 -13.52 -4.88
CA VAL A 61 -6.17 -12.76 -4.36
C VAL A 61 -4.98 -12.90 -5.32
N ILE A 62 -4.56 -11.79 -5.91
CA ILE A 62 -3.41 -11.72 -6.79
C ILE A 62 -2.20 -11.14 -6.05
N TYR A 63 -1.12 -11.90 -6.02
CA TYR A 63 0.16 -11.49 -5.45
C TYR A 63 1.11 -11.04 -6.56
N ASN A 64 1.46 -9.75 -6.59
CA ASN A 64 2.35 -9.20 -7.62
C ASN A 64 3.28 -8.14 -7.04
N GLY A 65 4.59 -8.27 -7.26
CA GLY A 65 5.56 -7.21 -6.97
C GLY A 65 5.58 -6.70 -5.52
N GLY A 66 5.19 -7.53 -4.54
CA GLY A 66 5.08 -7.14 -3.12
C GLY A 66 3.73 -6.54 -2.72
N ALA A 67 2.75 -6.55 -3.64
CA ALA A 67 1.37 -6.16 -3.37
C ALA A 67 0.44 -7.37 -3.39
N ASN A 68 -0.59 -7.27 -2.55
CA ASN A 68 -1.68 -8.21 -2.43
C ASN A 68 -2.94 -7.51 -2.95
N ARG A 69 -3.41 -7.89 -4.15
CA ARG A 69 -4.68 -7.41 -4.68
C ARG A 69 -5.79 -8.41 -4.34
N VAL A 70 -6.64 -8.03 -3.40
CA VAL A 70 -7.83 -8.79 -3.03
C VAL A 70 -8.99 -8.30 -3.89
N ILE A 71 -9.44 -9.13 -4.83
CA ILE A 71 -10.56 -8.82 -5.72
C ILE A 71 -11.85 -9.10 -4.94
N LEU A 72 -12.66 -8.05 -4.76
CA LEU A 72 -13.92 -8.08 -4.02
C LEU A 72 -15.14 -8.09 -4.94
N ARG A 73 -14.95 -7.65 -6.18
CA ARG A 73 -15.91 -7.71 -7.26
C ARG A 73 -15.15 -7.80 -8.57
N ASP A 74 -15.50 -8.79 -9.38
CA ASP A 74 -14.85 -8.97 -10.68
C ASP A 74 -15.13 -7.81 -11.63
N GLY A 75 -14.06 -7.31 -12.26
CA GLY A 75 -14.18 -6.50 -13.45
C GLY A 75 -14.26 -7.34 -14.73
N SER A 76 -14.46 -6.67 -15.86
CA SER A 76 -14.57 -7.30 -17.17
C SER A 76 -13.57 -6.70 -18.18
N GLY A 77 -13.38 -7.41 -19.31
CA GLY A 77 -12.48 -6.98 -20.37
C GLY A 77 -11.01 -7.30 -20.12
N GLU A 78 -10.14 -6.65 -20.90
CA GLU A 78 -8.69 -6.79 -20.76
C GLU A 78 -8.21 -6.12 -19.47
N GLY A 79 -7.28 -6.77 -18.78
CA GLY A 79 -6.59 -6.17 -17.65
C GLY A 79 -5.64 -5.04 -18.09
N LEU A 80 -5.45 -4.05 -17.22
CA LEU A 80 -4.54 -2.94 -17.43
C LEU A 80 -3.11 -3.43 -17.71
N ARG A 81 -2.53 -3.02 -18.84
CA ARG A 81 -1.13 -3.30 -19.19
C ARG A 81 -0.26 -2.06 -19.04
N LYS A 82 1.06 -2.26 -19.01
CA LYS A 82 2.02 -1.17 -19.09
C LYS A 82 1.78 -0.32 -20.34
N GLY A 83 1.70 1.00 -20.15
CA GLY A 83 1.34 1.98 -21.17
C GLY A 83 -0.16 2.22 -21.29
N GLY A 84 -1.00 1.38 -20.69
CA GLY A 84 -2.43 1.58 -20.58
C GLY A 84 -2.79 2.63 -19.53
N THR A 85 -4.01 3.14 -19.61
CA THR A 85 -4.60 4.13 -18.72
C THR A 85 -5.73 3.50 -17.92
N VAL A 86 -5.78 3.85 -16.63
CA VAL A 86 -6.85 3.43 -15.71
C VAL A 86 -7.48 4.66 -15.07
N SER A 87 -8.81 4.64 -14.95
CA SER A 87 -9.59 5.63 -14.23
C SER A 87 -10.28 4.95 -13.03
N PHE A 88 -10.08 5.46 -11.82
CA PHE A 88 -10.59 4.83 -10.60
C PHE A 88 -10.88 5.81 -9.46
N TYR A 89 -11.76 5.38 -8.56
CA TYR A 89 -11.91 5.96 -7.23
C TYR A 89 -11.06 5.20 -6.23
N TYR A 90 -10.59 5.89 -5.19
CA TYR A 90 -9.79 5.29 -4.14
C TYR A 90 -10.05 5.89 -2.76
N THR A 91 -9.80 5.06 -1.76
CA THR A 91 -9.56 5.49 -0.37
C THR A 91 -8.28 4.81 0.11
N GLY A 92 -7.31 5.60 0.55
CA GLY A 92 -6.01 5.16 1.03
C GLY A 92 -5.93 5.20 2.56
N TYR A 93 -5.42 4.12 3.13
CA TYR A 93 -5.31 3.89 4.57
C TYR A 93 -3.86 3.62 5.00
N VAL A 94 -3.46 4.17 6.14
CA VAL A 94 -2.26 3.71 6.88
C VAL A 94 -2.66 2.43 7.60
N PHE A 95 -2.26 1.30 7.04
CA PHE A 95 -2.80 0.01 7.47
C PHE A 95 -2.14 -0.49 8.76
N GLN A 96 -2.96 -0.79 9.76
CA GLN A 96 -2.54 -1.28 11.08
C GLN A 96 -3.22 -2.60 11.49
N GLY A 97 -3.86 -3.30 10.56
CA GLY A 97 -4.60 -4.55 10.80
C GLY A 97 -6.12 -4.42 10.65
N SER A 98 -6.64 -3.21 10.54
CA SER A 98 -8.06 -2.94 10.28
C SER A 98 -8.24 -1.63 9.50
N LEU A 99 -9.44 -1.43 8.95
CA LEU A 99 -9.83 -0.19 8.29
C LEU A 99 -10.69 0.63 9.26
N SER A 100 -10.35 1.90 9.43
CA SER A 100 -11.14 2.83 10.24
C SER A 100 -11.06 4.24 9.66
N ALA A 101 -11.99 5.11 10.04
CA ALA A 101 -11.95 6.53 9.69
C ALA A 101 -10.62 7.20 10.09
N GLU A 102 -10.07 6.81 11.25
CA GLU A 102 -8.87 7.41 11.84
C GLU A 102 -7.59 7.14 11.06
N ASN A 103 -7.56 6.08 10.24
CA ASN A 103 -6.38 5.70 9.47
C ASN A 103 -6.47 6.03 7.98
N ILE A 104 -7.51 6.75 7.53
CA ILE A 104 -7.58 7.29 6.16
C ILE A 104 -6.57 8.44 6.02
N PHE A 105 -5.76 8.42 4.96
CA PHE A 105 -4.85 9.52 4.62
C PHE A 105 -5.19 10.23 3.31
N ALA A 106 -5.97 9.60 2.41
CA ALA A 106 -6.42 10.20 1.17
C ALA A 106 -7.69 9.51 0.66
N THR A 107 -8.57 10.25 -0.01
CA THR A 107 -9.70 9.70 -0.75
C THR A 107 -10.07 10.66 -1.87
N ASN A 108 -10.52 10.14 -3.02
CA ASN A 108 -11.24 10.93 -4.02
C ASN A 108 -12.73 10.53 -4.11
N ASP A 109 -13.22 9.70 -3.19
CA ASP A 109 -14.64 9.38 -3.05
C ASP A 109 -15.34 10.42 -2.15
N SER A 110 -16.34 11.13 -2.70
CA SER A 110 -17.01 12.23 -2.02
C SER A 110 -17.88 11.79 -0.85
N GLN A 111 -18.47 10.61 -0.92
CA GLN A 111 -19.24 10.02 0.19
C GLN A 111 -18.31 9.75 1.38
N THR A 112 -17.20 9.05 1.14
CA THR A 112 -16.19 8.77 2.16
C THR A 112 -15.63 10.07 2.75
N ALA A 113 -15.35 11.08 1.93
CA ALA A 113 -14.87 12.38 2.42
C ALA A 113 -15.89 13.07 3.35
N GLY A 114 -17.16 13.09 2.96
CA GLY A 114 -18.25 13.68 3.74
C GLY A 114 -18.47 12.98 5.08
N GLU A 115 -18.48 11.64 5.09
CA GLU A 115 -18.63 10.82 6.30
C GLU A 115 -17.49 11.05 7.31
N ASN A 116 -16.30 11.43 6.83
CA ASN A 116 -15.13 11.68 7.66
C ASN A 116 -14.92 13.16 8.02
N GLY A 117 -15.88 14.04 7.68
CA GLY A 117 -15.82 15.47 7.99
C GLY A 117 -14.67 16.20 7.29
N TRP A 118 -14.18 15.67 6.16
CA TRP A 118 -13.14 16.30 5.37
C TRP A 118 -13.76 17.39 4.52
N ASP A 119 -13.33 18.63 4.76
CA ASP A 119 -13.96 19.82 4.16
C ASP A 119 -13.67 19.86 2.65
N ILE A 120 -14.74 19.86 1.85
CA ILE A 120 -14.73 19.75 0.39
C ILE A 120 -14.43 21.13 -0.21
N THR A 121 -13.27 21.69 0.11
CA THR A 121 -12.86 23.01 -0.42
C THR A 121 -12.06 22.91 -1.72
N ASP A 122 -11.69 21.69 -2.12
CA ASP A 122 -10.93 21.40 -3.34
C ASP A 122 -11.76 20.56 -4.32
N ALA A 123 -11.79 20.95 -5.60
CA ALA A 123 -12.66 20.35 -6.62
C ALA A 123 -12.17 18.96 -7.12
N SER A 124 -11.02 18.49 -6.64
CA SER A 124 -10.29 17.36 -7.25
C SER A 124 -10.67 15.96 -6.76
N TYR A 125 -11.83 15.78 -6.11
CA TYR A 125 -12.49 14.47 -5.96
C TYR A 125 -12.96 13.88 -7.31
N GLU A 126 -12.36 14.32 -8.41
CA GLU A 126 -12.49 13.74 -9.73
C GLU A 126 -11.90 12.33 -9.73
N ILE A 127 -12.44 11.52 -10.62
CA ILE A 127 -11.91 10.20 -10.88
C ILE A 127 -10.41 10.28 -11.20
N LYS A 128 -9.60 9.49 -10.49
CA LYS A 128 -8.15 9.49 -10.68
C LYS A 128 -7.87 8.76 -11.98
N THR A 129 -7.33 9.47 -12.96
CA THR A 129 -6.87 8.88 -14.23
C THR A 129 -5.36 8.95 -14.32
N LEU A 130 -4.70 7.81 -14.60
CA LEU A 130 -3.26 7.76 -14.83
C LEU A 130 -2.88 6.68 -15.84
N THR A 131 -1.73 6.87 -16.49
CA THR A 131 -1.11 5.87 -17.37
C THR A 131 -0.09 5.05 -16.59
N LEU A 132 -0.25 3.73 -16.58
CA LEU A 132 0.63 2.82 -15.85
C LEU A 132 1.98 2.71 -16.57
N GLY A 133 3.07 3.15 -15.93
CA GLY A 133 4.37 3.23 -16.57
C GLY A 133 5.51 3.41 -15.58
N ASN A 134 6.74 3.49 -16.08
CA ASN A 134 7.92 3.53 -15.21
C ASN A 134 8.03 4.79 -14.33
N ASN A 135 7.29 5.86 -14.65
CA ASN A 135 7.33 7.16 -13.98
C ASN A 135 5.92 7.68 -13.67
N ASP A 136 4.99 6.79 -13.34
CA ASP A 136 3.58 7.12 -13.06
C ASP A 136 3.36 7.81 -11.71
N GLY A 137 4.40 7.96 -10.89
CA GLY A 137 4.35 8.63 -9.60
C GLY A 137 3.73 7.78 -8.49
N LEU A 138 3.53 6.47 -8.74
CA LEU A 138 3.01 5.55 -7.75
C LEU A 138 4.13 4.97 -6.87
N VAL A 139 3.79 4.62 -5.63
CA VAL A 139 4.65 3.77 -4.81
C VAL A 139 4.68 2.35 -5.40
N PRO A 140 5.78 1.59 -5.25
CA PRO A 140 5.96 0.28 -5.89
C PRO A 140 4.79 -0.69 -5.67
N GLY A 141 4.24 -0.76 -4.46
CA GLY A 141 3.14 -1.66 -4.16
C GLY A 141 1.83 -1.30 -4.88
N LEU A 142 1.51 0.00 -4.97
CA LEU A 142 0.31 0.43 -5.68
C LEU A 142 0.46 0.25 -7.20
N HIS A 143 1.65 0.52 -7.75
CA HIS A 143 1.97 0.23 -9.15
C HIS A 143 1.74 -1.25 -9.49
N ALA A 144 2.34 -2.16 -8.70
CA ALA A 144 2.25 -3.59 -8.93
C ALA A 144 0.82 -4.13 -8.72
N GLY A 145 0.08 -3.59 -7.76
CA GLY A 145 -1.31 -3.95 -7.51
C GLY A 145 -2.27 -3.49 -8.61
N LEU A 146 -2.03 -2.35 -9.24
CA LEU A 146 -2.85 -1.85 -10.35
C LEU A 146 -2.60 -2.63 -11.66
N GLU A 147 -1.46 -3.27 -11.83
CA GLU A 147 -1.19 -4.08 -13.02
C GLU A 147 -2.21 -5.22 -13.18
N GLY A 148 -2.93 -5.23 -14.30
CA GLY A 148 -3.94 -6.24 -14.61
C GLY A 148 -5.31 -6.02 -13.99
N VAL A 149 -5.58 -4.90 -13.30
CA VAL A 149 -6.95 -4.57 -12.87
C VAL A 149 -7.87 -4.44 -14.08
N LYS A 150 -9.15 -4.75 -13.91
CA LYS A 150 -10.15 -4.69 -14.98
C LYS A 150 -11.16 -3.56 -14.77
N ALA A 151 -11.81 -3.12 -15.84
CA ALA A 151 -12.90 -2.16 -15.75
C ALA A 151 -14.06 -2.74 -14.92
N GLY A 152 -14.59 -1.96 -13.97
CA GLY A 152 -15.63 -2.38 -13.03
C GLY A 152 -15.13 -3.17 -11.82
N GLU A 153 -13.83 -3.46 -11.71
CA GLU A 153 -13.27 -4.19 -10.57
C GLU A 153 -13.34 -3.35 -9.29
N ILE A 154 -13.70 -4.00 -8.18
CA ILE A 154 -13.54 -3.44 -6.83
C ILE A 154 -12.53 -4.31 -6.09
N CYS A 155 -11.48 -3.70 -5.55
CA CYS A 155 -10.42 -4.44 -4.89
C CYS A 155 -9.76 -3.67 -3.74
N TYR A 156 -9.14 -4.43 -2.83
CA TYR A 156 -8.11 -3.89 -1.96
C TYR A 156 -6.72 -4.15 -2.56
N ILE A 157 -5.82 -3.18 -2.47
CA ILE A 157 -4.40 -3.35 -2.75
C ILE A 157 -3.63 -3.07 -1.46
N LEU A 158 -3.01 -4.11 -0.88
CA LEU A 158 -2.27 -4.05 0.38
C LEU A 158 -0.79 -4.36 0.19
N PHE A 159 0.08 -3.63 0.89
CA PHE A 159 1.53 -3.89 0.89
C PHE A 159 2.20 -3.29 2.12
N SER A 160 3.30 -3.90 2.58
CA SER A 160 4.10 -3.34 3.68
C SER A 160 4.84 -2.06 3.29
N GLY A 161 5.40 -1.40 4.30
CA GLY A 161 6.25 -0.22 4.12
C GLY A 161 7.51 -0.45 3.29
N GLN A 162 7.86 -1.71 3.00
CA GLN A 162 8.92 -2.05 2.04
C GLN A 162 8.59 -1.54 0.63
N TYR A 163 7.30 -1.53 0.27
CA TYR A 163 6.80 -1.15 -1.06
C TYR A 163 6.02 0.18 -1.04
N GLY A 164 6.12 0.94 0.05
CA GLY A 164 5.46 2.24 0.25
C GLY A 164 6.38 3.45 0.05
N PHE A 165 6.12 4.53 0.80
CA PHE A 165 6.85 5.81 0.69
C PHE A 165 8.27 5.79 1.28
N GLY A 166 8.72 4.65 1.81
CA GLY A 166 10.05 4.50 2.41
C GLY A 166 10.18 5.17 3.78
N LYS A 167 11.42 5.44 4.20
CA LYS A 167 11.76 5.74 5.61
C LYS A 167 11.29 7.10 6.12
N LYS A 168 11.02 8.05 5.24
CA LYS A 168 10.64 9.42 5.64
C LYS A 168 9.12 9.54 5.65
N PRO A 169 8.55 10.29 6.61
CA PRO A 169 7.13 10.57 6.58
C PRO A 169 6.75 11.39 5.34
N VAL A 170 5.54 11.19 4.84
CA VAL A 170 4.95 11.93 3.71
C VAL A 170 3.58 12.44 4.13
N GLY A 171 3.44 13.76 4.30
CA GLY A 171 2.24 14.35 4.88
C GLY A 171 1.98 13.78 6.28
N THR A 172 0.80 13.18 6.48
CA THR A 172 0.40 12.49 7.72
C THR A 172 0.85 11.03 7.79
N ILE A 173 1.41 10.48 6.71
CA ILE A 173 1.82 9.08 6.62
C ILE A 173 3.18 8.88 7.28
N PRO A 174 3.30 8.05 8.34
CA PRO A 174 4.60 7.74 8.94
C PRO A 174 5.52 6.99 7.97
N GLY A 175 6.84 7.11 8.17
CA GLY A 175 7.82 6.36 7.39
C GLY A 175 7.71 4.85 7.60
N ASN A 176 7.92 4.08 6.53
CA ASN A 176 7.81 2.62 6.48
C ASN A 176 6.42 2.10 6.91
N SER A 177 5.36 2.86 6.66
CA SER A 177 3.98 2.41 6.93
C SER A 177 3.53 1.38 5.90
N ALA A 178 2.85 0.33 6.36
CA ALA A 178 2.01 -0.49 5.50
C ALA A 178 0.81 0.33 5.01
N LEU A 179 0.38 0.11 3.78
CA LEU A 179 -0.72 0.85 3.16
C LEU A 179 -1.76 -0.13 2.60
N LEU A 180 -3.01 0.30 2.65
CA LEU A 180 -4.12 -0.32 1.93
C LEU A 180 -4.78 0.74 1.05
N TYR A 181 -5.09 0.39 -0.19
CA TYR A 181 -5.96 1.16 -1.05
C TYR A 181 -7.22 0.37 -1.36
N TYR A 182 -8.38 0.93 -1.01
CA TYR A 182 -9.67 0.47 -1.55
C TYR A 182 -9.86 1.15 -2.91
N ILE A 183 -9.95 0.37 -3.98
CA ILE A 183 -10.02 0.83 -5.36
C ILE A 183 -11.35 0.40 -5.98
N ARG A 184 -12.01 1.33 -6.67
CA ARG A 184 -13.12 1.04 -7.58
C ARG A 184 -12.74 1.52 -8.97
N VAL A 185 -12.53 0.58 -9.89
CA VAL A 185 -12.09 0.86 -11.25
C VAL A 185 -13.29 1.20 -12.12
N GLU A 186 -13.28 2.38 -12.72
CA GLU A 186 -14.30 2.80 -13.69
C GLU A 186 -13.99 2.25 -15.08
N SER A 187 -12.75 2.46 -15.55
CA SER A 187 -12.36 2.08 -16.89
C SER A 187 -10.87 1.78 -17.02
N VAL A 188 -10.56 0.96 -18.03
CA VAL A 188 -9.21 0.60 -18.47
C VAL A 188 -9.16 0.79 -19.98
N SER A 189 -8.11 1.47 -20.46
CA SER A 189 -7.84 1.67 -21.89
C SER A 189 -6.38 1.33 -22.17
N ASN A 190 -6.14 0.49 -23.17
CA ASN A 190 -4.93 -0.30 -23.28
C ASN A 190 -4.18 -0.01 -24.57
#